data_AF-A0A2U8E626-F1
#
_entry.id   AF-A0A2U8E626-F1
#
_cell.length_a   1.000
_cell.length_b   1.000
_cell.length_c   1.000
_cell.angle_alpha   90.00
_cell.angle_beta   90.00
_cell.angle_gamma   90.00
#
_symmetry.space_group_name_H-M   'P 1'
#
loop_
_entity.id
_entity.type
_entity.pdbx_description
1 polymer ?
#
loop_
_entity_poly.entity_id
_entity_poly.type
_entity_poly.pdbx_seq_one_letter_code
_entity_poly.pdbx_strand_id
1 'polypeptide(L)'
;MIINKKNNIITIFVMAALTFSTLPGCKTTLEEGGPYKGDTLLYRAELASVTSYELMNTFVKWEHDNRNLLSTHPEIKVAADRVRTEYPKVKAGLDAAIEVYRQLPNDENKAKLSDIIKVVQTEVAKVSKYMNP
;
A
#
# COMPACT_ATOMS: atom_id res chain seq x y z
N MET A 1 -16.42 52.56 -36.30
CA MET A 1 -16.13 52.94 -34.90
C MET A 1 -17.08 52.16 -34.00
N ILE A 2 -16.54 51.12 -33.33
CA ILE A 2 -16.88 50.65 -31.96
C ILE A 2 -18.22 49.91 -31.75
N ILE A 3 -18.38 48.76 -31.08
CA ILE A 3 -17.55 47.68 -30.48
C ILE A 3 -18.57 46.60 -29.96
N ASN A 4 -18.22 45.29 -30.03
CA ASN A 4 -18.61 44.14 -29.15
C ASN A 4 -20.11 43.80 -28.91
N LYS A 5 -20.52 42.60 -28.44
CA LYS A 5 -19.88 41.42 -27.82
C LYS A 5 -20.90 40.27 -27.86
N LYS A 6 -20.41 39.03 -27.94
CA LYS A 6 -20.87 37.84 -27.19
C LYS A 6 -22.34 37.39 -27.34
N ASN A 7 -22.56 36.17 -27.87
CA ASN A 7 -22.70 34.96 -27.06
C ASN A 7 -23.28 33.76 -27.84
N ASN A 8 -22.65 32.61 -27.61
CA ASN A 8 -23.22 31.25 -27.57
C ASN A 8 -23.56 30.59 -28.92
N ILE A 9 -22.58 29.94 -29.59
CA ILE A 9 -22.07 28.57 -29.32
C ILE A 9 -23.23 27.55 -29.47
N ILE A 10 -23.57 27.18 -30.71
CA ILE A 10 -23.03 26.03 -31.47
C ILE A 10 -23.45 24.69 -30.86
N THR A 11 -24.63 24.21 -31.28
CA THR A 11 -25.04 22.81 -31.22
C THR A 11 -24.56 22.13 -32.50
N ILE A 12 -23.40 21.47 -32.44
CA ILE A 12 -22.95 20.59 -33.54
C ILE A 12 -22.90 19.16 -33.01
N PHE A 13 -23.81 18.36 -33.58
CA PHE A 13 -23.76 16.90 -33.62
C PHE A 13 -22.35 16.44 -34.02
N VAL A 14 -21.66 15.73 -33.12
CA VAL A 14 -20.46 14.98 -33.45
C VAL A 14 -20.80 13.50 -33.37
N MET A 15 -21.18 12.94 -34.51
CA MET A 15 -20.81 11.57 -34.86
C MET A 15 -19.28 11.51 -34.91
N ALA A 16 -18.66 10.90 -33.92
CA ALA A 16 -17.30 10.41 -34.05
C ALA A 16 -17.17 9.13 -33.22
N ALA A 17 -17.22 8.02 -33.95
CA ALA A 17 -16.47 6.80 -33.70
C ALA A 17 -16.36 6.32 -32.25
N LEU A 18 -17.07 5.21 -31.99
CA LEU A 18 -16.57 4.14 -31.14
C LEU A 18 -15.20 3.65 -31.67
N THR A 19 -14.14 4.42 -31.46
CA THR A 19 -12.81 3.86 -31.30
C THR A 19 -12.76 3.36 -29.88
N PHE A 20 -12.92 2.05 -29.77
CA PHE A 20 -12.50 1.22 -28.64
C PHE A 20 -11.00 1.44 -28.44
N SER A 21 -10.62 2.59 -27.87
CA SER A 21 -9.27 2.84 -27.39
C SER A 21 -9.09 1.89 -26.23
N THR A 22 -8.40 0.78 -26.51
CA THR A 22 -7.74 -0.09 -25.55
C THR A 22 -7.16 0.80 -24.47
N LEU A 23 -7.80 0.85 -23.30
CA LEU A 23 -7.14 1.33 -22.10
C LEU A 23 -5.88 0.48 -21.99
N PRO A 24 -4.66 1.03 -22.16
CA PRO A 24 -3.48 0.26 -21.85
C PRO A 24 -3.63 -0.09 -20.38
N GLY A 25 -3.82 -1.39 -20.13
CA GLY A 25 -3.98 -1.95 -18.80
C GLY A 25 -2.90 -1.39 -17.90
N CYS A 26 -3.27 -1.15 -16.64
CA CYS A 26 -2.39 -0.74 -15.55
C CYS A 26 -0.96 -1.24 -15.81
N LYS A 27 -0.04 -0.34 -16.17
CA LYS A 27 1.37 -0.70 -16.40
C LYS A 27 1.85 -1.45 -15.17
N THR A 28 2.07 -2.76 -15.30
CA THR A 28 2.61 -3.63 -14.24
C THR A 28 4.12 -3.46 -14.07
N THR A 29 4.74 -2.63 -14.91
CA THR A 29 6.16 -2.34 -14.92
C THR A 29 6.42 -0.92 -14.39
N LEU A 30 7.28 -0.81 -13.38
CA LEU A 30 7.77 0.48 -12.90
C LEU A 30 8.64 1.14 -13.96
N GLU A 31 8.53 2.46 -14.10
CA GLU A 31 9.30 3.21 -15.08
C GLU A 31 10.78 3.29 -14.65
N GLU A 32 11.71 3.03 -15.59
CA GLU A 32 13.16 3.04 -15.34
C GLU A 32 13.70 4.45 -14.98
N GLY A 33 12.99 5.50 -15.40
CA GLY A 33 13.28 6.89 -15.01
C GLY A 33 12.68 7.30 -13.66
N GLY A 34 11.91 6.42 -13.02
CA GLY A 34 11.24 6.69 -11.75
C GLY A 34 12.15 6.56 -10.53
N PRO A 35 11.66 6.89 -9.32
CA PRO A 35 12.43 6.82 -8.08
C PRO A 35 12.95 5.42 -7.75
N TYR A 36 12.28 4.38 -8.25
CA TYR A 36 12.67 2.98 -8.08
C TYR A 36 13.48 2.42 -9.25
N LYS A 37 13.65 3.15 -10.36
CA LYS A 37 14.41 2.71 -11.55
C LYS A 37 14.07 1.28 -12.02
N GLY A 38 12.77 0.94 -12.06
CA GLY A 38 12.31 -0.41 -12.41
C GLY A 38 12.40 -1.45 -11.29
N ASP A 39 12.94 -1.11 -10.11
CA ASP A 39 13.08 -2.01 -8.96
C ASP A 39 11.74 -2.26 -8.26
N THR A 40 11.06 -3.30 -8.73
CA THR A 40 9.77 -3.73 -8.17
C THR A 40 9.89 -4.29 -6.76
N LEU A 41 11.05 -4.81 -6.34
CA LEU A 41 11.22 -5.35 -5.00
C LEU A 41 11.32 -4.23 -3.98
N LEU A 42 12.16 -3.22 -4.23
CA LEU A 42 12.30 -2.06 -3.37
C LEU A 42 10.97 -1.32 -3.22
N TYR A 43 10.26 -1.10 -4.34
CA TYR A 43 8.92 -0.52 -4.31
C TYR A 43 7.94 -1.32 -3.42
N ARG A 44 7.89 -2.65 -3.60
CA ARG A 44 7.03 -3.52 -2.78
C ARG A 44 7.41 -3.47 -1.30
N ALA A 45 8.69 -3.39 -0.99
CA ALA A 45 9.17 -3.33 0.38
C ALA A 45 8.73 -2.03 1.09
N GLU A 46 8.91 -0.88 0.44
CA GLU A 46 8.51 0.41 0.99
C GLU A 46 7.00 0.53 1.11
N LEU A 47 6.27 0.06 0.09
CA LEU A 47 4.82 -0.04 0.15
C LEU A 47 4.37 -0.92 1.31
N ALA A 48 4.99 -2.09 1.51
CA ALA A 48 4.71 -2.97 2.64
C ALA A 48 5.02 -2.30 3.98
N SER A 49 6.10 -1.52 4.10
CA SER A 49 6.46 -0.82 5.34
C SER A 49 5.38 0.20 5.73
N VAL A 50 4.94 1.04 4.80
CA VAL A 50 3.92 2.06 5.06
C VAL A 50 2.56 1.43 5.33
N THR A 51 2.09 0.57 4.42
CA THR A 51 0.73 0.01 4.50
C THR A 51 0.56 -0.91 5.71
N SER A 52 1.57 -1.72 6.04
CA SER A 52 1.49 -2.55 7.25
C SER A 52 1.48 -1.69 8.51
N TYR A 53 2.21 -0.58 8.55
CA TYR A 53 2.23 0.31 9.72
C TYR A 53 0.86 0.93 9.98
N GLU A 54 0.24 1.46 8.92
CA GLU A 54 -1.10 2.05 9.00
C GLU A 54 -2.15 1.01 9.43
N LEU A 55 -2.13 -0.17 8.82
CA LEU A 55 -3.08 -1.24 9.13
C LEU A 55 -2.94 -1.73 10.58
N MET A 56 -1.70 -1.95 11.03
CA MET A 56 -1.43 -2.43 12.40
C MET A 56 -1.88 -1.41 13.45
N ASN A 57 -1.59 -0.12 13.24
CA ASN A 57 -2.05 0.93 14.16
C ASN A 57 -3.57 1.08 14.12
N THR A 58 -4.17 1.00 12.94
CA THR A 58 -5.63 1.05 12.77
C THR A 58 -6.29 -0.08 13.54
N PHE A 59 -5.77 -1.30 13.43
CA PHE A 59 -6.28 -2.46 14.17
C PHE A 59 -6.17 -2.27 15.68
N VAL A 60 -5.00 -1.86 16.17
CA VAL A 60 -4.76 -1.63 17.61
C VAL A 60 -5.67 -0.54 18.16
N LYS A 61 -5.89 0.53 17.39
CA LYS A 61 -6.82 1.60 17.75
C LYS A 61 -8.26 1.11 17.77
N TRP A 62 -8.68 0.41 16.72
CA TRP A 62 -10.03 -0.16 16.64
C TRP A 62 -10.32 -1.13 17.78
N GLU A 63 -9.41 -2.04 18.13
CA GLU A 63 -9.59 -2.94 19.29
C GLU A 63 -9.79 -2.15 20.57
N HIS A 64 -8.94 -1.15 20.81
CA HIS A 64 -9.02 -0.31 22.00
C HIS A 64 -10.37 0.41 22.10
N ASP A 65 -10.81 1.05 21.01
CA ASP A 65 -12.03 1.84 20.97
C ASP A 65 -13.30 0.98 21.08
N ASN A 66 -13.21 -0.34 20.79
CA ASN A 66 -14.34 -1.28 20.81
C ASN A 66 -14.24 -2.34 21.92
N ARG A 67 -13.31 -2.19 22.88
CA ARG A 67 -12.98 -3.24 23.85
C ARG A 67 -14.18 -3.82 24.62
N ASN A 68 -15.18 -2.99 24.96
CA ASN A 68 -16.40 -3.45 25.63
C ASN A 68 -17.21 -4.42 24.75
N LEU A 69 -17.34 -4.09 23.46
CA LEU A 69 -18.05 -4.89 22.46
C LEU A 69 -17.31 -6.18 22.12
N LEU A 70 -15.98 -6.16 22.22
CA LEU A 70 -15.10 -7.30 21.92
C LEU A 70 -14.84 -8.22 23.12
N SER A 71 -15.53 -8.01 24.25
CA SER A 71 -15.31 -8.78 25.48
C SER A 71 -15.57 -10.29 25.32
N THR A 72 -16.44 -10.68 24.39
CA THR A 72 -16.70 -12.09 24.02
C THR A 72 -15.67 -12.68 23.05
N HIS A 73 -14.71 -11.87 22.59
CA HIS A 73 -13.69 -12.23 21.60
C HIS A 73 -12.27 -11.95 22.15
N PRO A 74 -11.85 -12.66 23.22
CA PRO A 74 -10.56 -12.41 23.87
C PRO A 74 -9.36 -12.60 22.94
N GLU A 75 -9.50 -13.39 21.87
CA GLU A 75 -8.47 -13.60 20.85
C GLU A 75 -8.09 -12.31 20.10
N ILE A 76 -9.02 -11.35 19.97
CA ILE A 76 -8.76 -10.06 19.31
C ILE A 76 -7.83 -9.21 20.18
N LYS A 77 -8.08 -9.19 21.49
CA LYS A 77 -7.21 -8.51 22.45
C LYS A 77 -5.80 -9.11 22.44
N VAL A 78 -5.69 -10.45 22.45
CA VAL A 78 -4.39 -11.14 22.39
C VAL A 78 -3.64 -10.79 21.09
N ALA A 79 -4.35 -10.73 19.96
CA ALA A 79 -3.76 -10.30 18.70
C ALA A 79 -3.28 -8.85 18.75
N ALA A 80 -4.08 -7.92 19.28
CA ALA A 80 -3.71 -6.50 19.41
C ALA A 80 -2.52 -6.30 20.35
N ASP A 81 -2.45 -7.04 21.47
CA ASP A 81 -1.31 -7.01 22.37
C ASP A 81 -0.03 -7.53 21.69
N ARG A 82 -0.12 -8.62 20.90
CA ARG A 82 1.03 -9.09 20.10
C ARG A 82 1.48 -8.04 19.08
N VAL A 83 0.54 -7.35 18.42
CA VAL A 83 0.89 -6.26 17.49
C VAL A 83 1.64 -5.16 18.24
N ARG A 84 1.17 -4.73 19.43
CA ARG A 84 1.85 -3.69 20.24
C ARG A 84 3.29 -4.07 20.61
N THR A 85 3.56 -5.34 20.92
CA THR A 85 4.89 -5.76 21.39
C THR A 85 5.84 -6.21 20.28
N GLU A 86 5.34 -6.93 19.27
CA GLU A 86 6.18 -7.60 18.27
C GLU A 86 6.29 -6.83 16.96
N TYR A 87 5.21 -6.18 16.51
CA TYR A 87 5.23 -5.49 15.22
C TYR A 87 6.29 -4.38 15.12
N PRO A 88 6.60 -3.59 16.17
CA PRO A 88 7.69 -2.62 16.12
C PRO A 88 9.05 -3.24 15.75
N LYS A 89 9.33 -4.47 16.22
CA LYS A 89 10.57 -5.19 15.90
C LYS A 89 10.59 -5.65 14.44
N VAL A 90 9.47 -6.18 13.97
CA VAL A 90 9.29 -6.60 12.56
C VAL A 90 9.46 -5.40 11.62
N LYS A 91 8.83 -4.27 11.94
CA LYS A 91 8.95 -3.04 11.16
C LYS A 91 10.38 -2.52 11.14
N ALA A 92 11.05 -2.45 12.29
CA ALA A 92 12.46 -2.05 12.34
C ALA A 92 13.35 -2.98 11.49
N GLY A 93 13.07 -4.28 11.49
CA GLY A 93 13.76 -5.25 10.64
C GLY A 93 13.52 -5.03 9.14
N LEU A 94 12.28 -4.72 8.74
CA LEU A 94 11.96 -4.38 7.36
C LEU A 94 12.67 -3.09 6.92
N ASP A 95 12.60 -2.04 7.73
CA ASP A 95 13.22 -0.75 7.42
C ASP A 95 14.76 -0.89 7.28
N ALA A 96 15.38 -1.68 8.15
CA ALA A 96 16.81 -2.01 8.05
C ALA A 96 17.14 -2.81 6.78
N ALA A 97 16.32 -3.80 6.41
CA ALA A 97 16.52 -4.59 5.20
C ALA A 97 16.37 -3.75 3.92
N ILE A 98 15.42 -2.80 3.90
CA ILE A 98 15.26 -1.83 2.81
C ILE A 98 16.54 -1.02 2.64
N GLU A 99 17.07 -0.48 3.74
CA GLU A 99 18.26 0.37 3.69
C GLU A 99 19.50 -0.41 3.21
N VAL A 100 19.70 -1.63 3.74
CA VAL A 100 20.80 -2.51 3.31
C VAL A 100 20.69 -2.85 1.82
N TYR A 101 19.48 -3.19 1.34
CA TYR A 101 19.27 -3.50 -0.07
C TYR A 101 19.51 -2.29 -0.98
N ARG A 102 19.06 -1.10 -0.57
CA ARG A 102 19.26 0.15 -1.30
C ARG A 102 20.75 0.47 -1.46
N GLN A 103 21.56 0.20 -0.45
CA GLN A 103 23.01 0.40 -0.49
C GLN A 103 23.74 -0.67 -1.31
N LEU A 104 23.30 -1.93 -1.25
CA LEU A 104 23.95 -3.06 -1.90
C LEU A 104 22.92 -4.09 -2.44
N PRO A 105 22.42 -3.91 -3.68
CA PRO A 105 21.37 -4.76 -4.25
C PRO A 105 21.95 -6.05 -4.85
N ASN A 106 22.53 -6.91 -4.02
CA ASN A 106 23.00 -8.25 -4.40
C ASN A 106 21.97 -9.35 -4.07
N ASP A 107 22.21 -10.57 -4.52
CA ASP A 107 21.28 -11.70 -4.34
C ASP A 107 20.99 -12.03 -2.88
N GLU A 108 21.98 -11.90 -2.00
CA GLU A 108 21.82 -12.13 -0.57
C GLU A 108 20.86 -11.12 0.07
N ASN A 109 21.07 -9.83 -0.19
CA ASN A 109 20.22 -8.75 0.35
C ASN A 109 18.83 -8.78 -0.28
N LYS A 110 18.72 -9.17 -1.56
CA LYS A 110 17.43 -9.41 -2.23
C LYS A 110 16.63 -10.52 -1.54
N ALA A 111 17.29 -11.62 -1.18
CA ALA A 111 16.66 -12.73 -0.46
C ALA A 111 16.19 -12.29 0.93
N LYS A 112 17.07 -11.63 1.70
CA LYS A 112 16.74 -11.09 3.04
C LYS A 112 15.54 -10.13 2.99
N LEU A 113 15.53 -9.20 2.03
CA LEU A 113 14.43 -8.26 1.84
C LEU A 113 13.12 -8.99 1.48
N SER A 114 13.20 -9.97 0.58
CA SER A 114 12.04 -10.77 0.19
C SER A 114 11.47 -11.58 1.37
N ASP A 115 12.32 -12.12 2.23
CA ASP A 115 11.89 -12.93 3.36
C ASP A 115 11.25 -12.07 4.46
N ILE A 116 11.81 -10.90 4.78
CA ILE A 116 11.17 -10.01 5.76
C ILE A 116 9.85 -9.44 5.25
N ILE A 117 9.70 -9.20 3.93
CA ILE A 117 8.41 -8.85 3.32
C ILE A 117 7.37 -9.95 3.57
N LYS A 118 7.73 -11.23 3.41
CA LYS A 118 6.81 -12.35 3.70
C LYS A 118 6.40 -12.40 5.17
N VAL A 119 7.32 -12.10 6.09
CA VAL A 119 7.01 -12.00 7.52
C VAL A 119 5.98 -10.90 7.78
N VAL A 120 6.17 -9.72 7.20
CA VAL A 120 5.24 -8.59 7.31
C VAL A 120 3.87 -8.93 6.74
N GLN A 121 3.83 -9.54 5.55
CA GLN A 121 2.59 -10.01 4.93
C GLN A 121 1.85 -11.03 5.79
N THR A 122 2.60 -11.93 6.44
CA THR A 122 2.05 -12.94 7.35
C THR A 122 1.43 -12.28 8.58
N GLU A 123 2.09 -11.28 9.18
CA GLU A 123 1.50 -10.53 10.30
C GLU A 123 0.26 -9.75 9.88
N VAL A 124 0.29 -9.08 8.71
CA VAL A 124 -0.87 -8.38 8.15
C VAL A 124 -2.04 -9.36 7.98
N ALA A 125 -1.82 -10.52 7.37
CA ALA A 125 -2.88 -11.53 7.18
C ALA A 125 -3.49 -12.01 8.51
N LYS A 126 -2.66 -12.18 9.55
CA LYS A 126 -3.13 -12.56 10.90
C LYS A 126 -4.04 -11.51 11.53
N VAL A 127 -3.86 -10.23 11.19
CA VAL A 127 -4.65 -9.12 11.73
C VAL A 127 -5.88 -8.84 10.89
N SER A 128 -5.75 -8.84 9.56
CA SER A 128 -6.84 -8.55 8.62
C SER A 128 -8.07 -9.44 8.81
N LYS A 129 -7.88 -10.68 9.28
CA LYS A 129 -8.99 -11.60 9.61
C LYS A 129 -9.96 -11.08 10.68
N TYR A 130 -9.54 -10.10 11.49
CA TYR A 130 -10.36 -9.49 12.54
C TYR A 130 -11.00 -8.17 12.11
N MET A 131 -10.51 -7.56 11.01
CA MET A 131 -10.97 -6.25 10.53
C MET A 131 -12.01 -6.36 9.42
N ASN A 132 -12.23 -7.55 8.87
CA ASN A 132 -13.19 -7.80 7.80
C ASN A 132 -14.10 -8.98 8.20
N PRO A 133 -14.93 -8.82 9.25
CA PRO A 133 -15.81 -9.88 9.74
C PRO A 133 -16.97 -10.19 8.77
#